data_AF-A0A7J5ZFQ4-F1
#
_entry.id   AF-A0A7J5ZFQ4-F1
#
_cell.length_a   1.000
_cell.length_b   1.000
_cell.length_c   1.000
_cell.angle_alpha   90.00
_cell.angle_beta   90.00
_cell.angle_gamma   90.00
#
_symmetry.space_group_name_H-M   'P 1'
#
loop_
_entity.id
_entity.type
_entity.pdbx_description
1 polymer ?
#
loop_
_entity_poly.entity_id
_entity_poly.type
_entity_poly.pdbx_seq_one_letter_code
_entity_poly.pdbx_strand_id
1 'polypeptide(L)'
;MDGSHHQVFLTSKTVLWPNGLSLDIPQGILYWVDAYYDRIELVYLNTTERKYRGGSIYKLDQVTKTVTLLRNERPPIFEIRVYDAHQQQGSNKCRINNGGCSSLCLAIPDGRSCGCADDQILDGDNVTCGGT
;
A
#
# COMPACT_ATOMS: atom_id res chain seq x y z
N MET A 1 -7.19 -9.60 -0.21
CA MET A 1 -7.87 -8.29 -0.06
C MET A 1 -9.29 -8.45 0.49
N ASP A 2 -9.66 -9.64 0.95
CA ASP A 2 -10.95 -10.01 1.56
C ASP A 2 -10.97 -9.89 3.09
N GLY A 3 -9.84 -9.52 3.70
CA GLY A 3 -9.73 -9.28 5.15
C GLY A 3 -9.58 -10.54 6.02
N SER A 4 -9.74 -11.75 5.46
CA SER A 4 -9.70 -13.02 6.20
C SER A 4 -8.36 -13.32 6.89
N HIS A 5 -7.26 -12.84 6.31
CA HIS A 5 -5.89 -13.06 6.81
C HIS A 5 -5.25 -11.77 7.34
N HIS A 6 -6.02 -10.99 8.11
CA HIS A 6 -5.49 -9.78 8.74
C HIS A 6 -4.39 -10.12 9.76
N GLN A 7 -3.22 -9.50 9.60
CA GLN A 7 -2.06 -9.72 10.46
C GLN A 7 -1.30 -8.42 10.69
N VAL A 8 -0.65 -8.33 11.85
CA VAL A 8 0.26 -7.21 12.15
C VAL A 8 1.57 -7.45 11.42
N PHE A 9 1.84 -6.63 10.40
CA PHE A 9 3.05 -6.74 9.59
C PHE A 9 4.31 -6.27 10.32
N LEU A 10 4.20 -5.19 11.10
CA LEU A 10 5.31 -4.61 11.84
C LEU A 10 4.83 -4.01 13.17
N THR A 11 5.48 -4.39 14.26
CA THR A 11 5.33 -3.74 15.57
C THR A 11 6.67 -3.16 15.99
N SER A 12 6.74 -1.86 16.23
CA SER A 12 7.96 -1.22 16.73
C SER A 12 7.61 -0.08 17.66
N LYS A 13 8.36 0.05 18.77
CA LYS A 13 8.29 1.21 19.68
C LYS A 13 8.69 2.54 19.01
N THR A 14 9.25 2.47 17.81
CA THR A 14 9.70 3.61 17.01
C THR A 14 8.73 3.95 15.88
N VAL A 15 7.53 3.37 15.88
CA VAL A 15 6.39 3.82 15.09
C VAL A 15 5.40 4.42 16.07
N LEU A 16 5.25 5.74 16.04
CA LEU A 16 4.37 6.48 16.93
C LEU A 16 3.13 6.94 16.18
N TRP A 17 3.28 7.80 15.17
CA TRP A 17 2.16 8.35 14.40
C TRP A 17 2.31 8.00 12.91
N PRO A 18 2.06 6.74 12.52
CA PRO A 18 2.12 6.33 11.13
C PRO A 18 0.98 6.99 10.34
N ASN A 19 1.36 7.91 9.46
CA ASN A 19 0.47 8.63 8.55
C ASN A 19 0.88 8.35 7.11
N GLY A 20 -0.09 8.14 6.23
CA GLY A 20 0.17 7.89 4.81
C GLY A 20 0.92 6.57 4.55
N LEU A 21 0.44 5.80 3.58
CA LEU A 21 1.06 4.54 3.23
C LEU A 21 1.16 4.44 1.72
N SER A 22 2.33 4.04 1.23
CA SER A 22 2.57 3.84 -0.19
C SER A 22 3.37 2.58 -0.43
N LEU A 23 3.03 1.86 -1.49
CA LEU A 23 3.65 0.59 -1.85
C LEU A 23 4.34 0.70 -3.21
N ASP A 24 5.62 0.35 -3.26
CA ASP A 24 6.34 0.07 -4.51
C ASP A 24 6.31 -1.45 -4.73
N ILE A 25 5.41 -1.90 -5.59
CA ILE A 25 5.18 -3.32 -5.85
C ILE A 25 6.38 -3.96 -6.56
N PRO A 26 6.94 -3.39 -7.65
CA PRO A 26 8.10 -3.97 -8.32
C PRO A 26 9.33 -4.13 -7.42
N GLN A 27 9.57 -3.18 -6.52
CA GLN A 27 10.71 -3.23 -5.60
C GLN A 27 10.38 -3.96 -4.29
N GLY A 28 9.10 -4.23 -4.03
CA GLY A 28 8.63 -4.85 -2.79
C GLY A 28 8.93 -3.99 -1.57
N ILE A 29 8.71 -2.68 -1.66
CA ILE A 29 9.00 -1.72 -0.57
C ILE A 29 7.70 -1.07 -0.11
N LEU A 30 7.49 -1.10 1.21
CA LEU A 30 6.43 -0.37 1.89
C LEU A 30 7.02 0.92 2.49
N TYR A 31 6.42 2.06 2.13
CA TYR A 31 6.74 3.37 2.68
C TYR A 31 5.61 3.87 3.57
N TRP A 32 5.97 4.53 4.66
CA TRP A 32 5.03 5.30 5.48
C TRP A 32 5.69 6.56 6.03
N VAL A 33 4.90 7.50 6.50
CA VAL A 33 5.42 8.64 7.27
C VAL A 33 5.19 8.39 8.75
N ASP A 34 6.17 8.70 9.59
CA ASP A 34 5.93 8.92 11.00
C ASP A 34 5.91 10.42 11.30
N ALA A 35 4.72 10.98 11.55
CA ALA A 35 4.53 12.41 11.77
C ALA A 35 5.07 12.89 13.12
N TYR A 36 5.22 11.99 14.10
CA TYR A 36 5.83 12.34 15.38
C TYR A 36 7.35 12.50 15.24
N TYR A 37 7.98 11.58 14.50
CA TYR A 37 9.44 11.61 14.30
C TYR A 37 9.89 12.46 13.11
N ASP A 38 8.96 12.96 12.30
CA ASP A 38 9.19 13.75 11.08
C ASP A 38 10.08 13.02 10.05
N ARG A 39 9.70 11.78 9.75
CA ARG A 39 10.50 10.87 8.90
C ARG A 39 9.62 10.08 7.95
N ILE A 40 10.20 9.79 6.79
CA ILE A 40 9.70 8.77 5.88
C ILE A 40 10.43 7.48 6.20
N GLU A 41 9.67 6.47 6.55
CA GLU A 41 10.17 5.14 6.86
C GLU A 41 9.91 4.21 5.67
N LEU A 42 10.79 3.24 5.51
CA LEU A 42 10.66 2.22 4.47
C LEU A 42 11.06 0.85 5.02
N VAL A 43 10.35 -0.17 4.57
CA VAL A 43 10.64 -1.57 4.89
C VAL A 43 10.38 -2.43 3.67
N TYR A 44 11.22 -3.45 3.45
CA TYR A 44 10.92 -4.44 2.43
C TYR A 44 9.77 -5.35 2.87
N LEU A 45 8.93 -5.78 1.93
CA LEU A 45 7.77 -6.66 2.20
C LEU A 45 8.15 -8.02 2.77
N ASN A 46 9.39 -8.46 2.53
CA ASN A 46 9.98 -9.66 3.13
C ASN A 46 10.59 -9.41 4.53
N THR A 47 10.39 -8.22 5.08
CA THR A 47 10.83 -7.74 6.40
C THR A 47 12.34 -7.81 6.66
N THR A 48 13.18 -7.93 5.63
CA THR A 48 14.63 -8.11 5.79
C THR A 48 15.36 -6.86 6.25
N GLU A 49 14.86 -5.67 5.92
CA GLU A 49 15.53 -4.41 6.25
C GLU A 49 14.53 -3.25 6.40
N ARG A 50 14.72 -2.46 7.46
CA ARG A 50 14.00 -1.19 7.69
C ARG A 50 15.00 -0.03 7.65
N LYS A 51 14.66 1.03 6.91
CA LYS A 51 15.44 2.26 6.81
C LYS A 51 14.54 3.47 7.02
N TYR A 52 15.12 4.58 7.46
CA TYR A 52 14.43 5.86 7.52
C TYR A 52 15.17 6.91 6.71
N ARG A 53 14.42 7.88 6.20
CA ARG A 53 14.90 9.11 5.59
C ARG A 53 14.27 10.28 6.35
N GLY A 54 15.06 11.30 6.66
CA GLY A 54 14.50 12.55 7.19
C GLY A 54 13.52 13.15 6.17
N GLY A 55 12.53 13.92 6.63
CA GLY A 55 11.52 14.60 5.79
C GLY A 55 12.05 15.66 4.82
N SER A 56 13.36 15.69 4.58
CA SER A 56 14.02 16.62 3.65
C SER A 56 14.09 16.02 2.24
N ILE A 57 13.64 16.79 1.24
CA ILE A 57 13.68 16.42 -0.17
C ILE A 57 14.97 16.95 -0.78
N TYR A 58 15.74 16.06 -1.41
CA TYR A 58 17.00 16.39 -2.08
C TYR A 58 16.89 16.18 -3.58
N LYS A 59 17.49 17.08 -4.35
CA LYS A 59 17.79 16.89 -5.78
C LYS A 59 19.22 16.43 -5.92
N LEU A 60 19.44 15.32 -6.60
CA LEU A 60 20.76 14.90 -7.05
C LEU A 60 20.92 15.30 -8.52
N ASP A 61 21.87 16.19 -8.80
CA ASP A 61 22.32 16.45 -10.16
C ASP A 61 23.21 15.29 -10.63
N GLN A 62 22.82 14.60 -11.69
CA GLN A 62 23.53 13.37 -12.12
C GLN A 62 24.87 13.64 -12.83
N VAL A 63 25.10 14.87 -13.32
CA VAL A 63 26.32 15.24 -14.05
C VAL A 63 27.36 15.79 -13.09
N THR A 64 26.97 16.79 -12.30
CA THR A 64 27.83 17.47 -11.33
C THR A 64 27.94 16.71 -10.01
N LYS A 65 27.06 15.71 -9.78
CA LYS A 65 26.91 14.96 -8.52
C LYS A 65 26.57 15.84 -7.30
N THR A 66 26.10 17.05 -7.55
CA THR A 66 25.72 17.99 -6.48
C THR A 66 24.38 17.59 -5.89
N VAL A 67 24.31 17.51 -4.56
CA VAL A 67 23.07 17.31 -3.83
C VAL A 67 22.56 18.67 -3.36
N THR A 68 21.38 19.07 -3.81
CA THR A 68 20.71 20.32 -3.40
C THR A 68 19.51 19.99 -2.52
N LEU A 69 19.46 20.60 -1.34
CA LEU A 69 18.25 20.59 -0.53
C LEU A 69 17.17 21.41 -1.24
N LEU A 70 16.12 20.75 -1.73
CA LEU A 70 15.01 21.43 -2.38
C LEU A 70 14.00 21.94 -1.37
N ARG A 71 13.78 21.16 -0.31
CA ARG A 71 12.73 21.42 0.67
C ARG A 71 13.04 20.70 1.97
N ASN A 72 12.91 21.42 3.07
CA ASN A 72 13.00 20.88 4.43
C ASN A 72 11.70 21.23 5.13
N GLU A 73 10.71 20.35 4.99
CA GLU A 73 9.41 20.52 5.63
C GLU A 73 9.55 20.23 7.13
N ARG A 74 9.08 21.16 7.95
CA ARG A 74 8.83 21.01 9.40
C ARG A 74 7.33 20.96 9.80
N PRO A 75 6.33 20.85 8.92
CA PRO A 75 5.01 20.37 9.33
C PRO A 75 4.93 18.83 9.25
N PRO A 76 4.05 18.19 10.03
CA PRO A 76 3.83 16.75 9.93
C PRO A 76 3.40 16.39 8.52
N ILE A 77 4.20 15.54 7.85
CA ILE A 77 3.84 15.03 6.53
C ILE A 77 2.63 14.10 6.71
N PHE A 78 1.53 14.41 6.03
CA PHE A 78 0.27 13.68 6.19
C PHE A 78 0.16 12.48 5.25
N GLU A 79 0.71 12.60 4.04
CA GLU A 79 0.59 11.59 3.01
C GLU A 79 1.81 11.59 2.08
N ILE A 80 2.18 10.39 1.65
CA ILE A 80 3.09 10.14 0.55
C ILE A 80 2.42 9.18 -0.43
N ARG A 81 2.65 9.39 -1.73
CA ARG A 81 2.20 8.48 -2.80
C ARG A 81 3.32 8.27 -3.79
N VAL A 82 3.63 7.02 -4.06
CA VAL A 82 4.47 6.61 -5.19
C VAL A 82 3.54 6.43 -6.38
N TYR A 83 3.82 7.15 -7.46
CA TYR A 83 3.07 7.06 -8.70
C TYR A 83 4.01 6.78 -9.85
N ASP A 84 3.78 5.65 -10.53
CA ASP A 84 4.34 5.35 -11.83
C ASP A 84 3.32 4.53 -12.63
N ALA A 85 2.76 5.14 -13.68
CA ALA A 85 1.76 4.50 -14.54
C ALA A 85 2.31 3.25 -15.25
N HIS A 86 3.62 3.19 -15.50
CA HIS A 86 4.26 2.02 -16.09
C HIS A 86 4.41 0.87 -15.08
N GLN A 87 4.36 1.17 -13.78
CA GLN A 87 4.43 0.19 -12.70
C GLN A 87 3.05 -0.26 -12.21
N GLN A 88 1.99 0.47 -12.52
CA GLN A 88 0.59 0.07 -12.27
C GLN A 88 0.09 -0.96 -13.30
N GLN A 89 0.98 -1.88 -13.68
CA GLN A 89 0.72 -2.95 -14.63
C GLN A 89 0.54 -4.25 -13.84
N GLY A 90 -0.34 -5.10 -14.32
CA GLY A 90 -0.64 -6.36 -13.64
C GLY A 90 -2.01 -6.87 -14.00
N SER A 91 -2.26 -8.12 -13.63
CA SER A 91 -3.55 -8.76 -13.82
C SER A 91 -3.81 -9.71 -12.67
N ASN A 92 -5.07 -9.93 -12.35
CA ASN A 92 -5.50 -10.90 -11.35
C ASN A 92 -6.74 -11.65 -11.87
N LYS A 93 -7.23 -12.62 -11.09
CA LYS A 93 -8.40 -13.42 -11.46
C LYS A 93 -9.72 -12.62 -11.52
N CYS A 94 -9.74 -11.37 -11.04
CA CYS A 94 -10.89 -10.49 -11.14
C CYS A 94 -10.97 -9.74 -12.49
N ARG A 95 -9.89 -9.70 -13.28
CA ARG A 95 -9.81 -8.88 -14.50
C ARG A 95 -10.90 -9.21 -15.53
N ILE A 96 -11.22 -10.49 -15.70
CA ILE A 96 -12.21 -10.94 -16.68
C ILE A 96 -13.53 -11.17 -15.97
N ASN A 97 -14.60 -10.50 -16.45
CA ASN A 97 -15.97 -10.64 -15.94
C ASN A 97 -16.09 -10.50 -14.40
N ASN A 98 -15.32 -9.59 -13.78
CA ASN A 98 -15.28 -9.42 -12.32
C ASN A 98 -15.00 -10.73 -11.55
N GLY A 99 -14.24 -11.66 -12.16
CA GLY A 99 -14.01 -13.00 -11.60
C GLY A 99 -15.28 -13.87 -11.47
N GLY A 100 -16.39 -13.47 -12.08
CA GLY A 100 -17.72 -14.07 -11.94
C GLY A 100 -18.51 -13.57 -10.73
N CYS A 101 -17.99 -12.60 -9.96
CA CYS A 101 -18.69 -12.05 -8.81
C CYS A 101 -19.80 -11.08 -9.23
N SER A 102 -20.96 -11.21 -8.61
CA SER A 102 -22.11 -10.33 -8.83
C SER A 102 -21.88 -8.89 -8.33
N SER A 103 -21.13 -8.72 -7.23
CA SER A 103 -20.84 -7.41 -6.62
C SER A 103 -19.34 -7.12 -6.57
N LEU A 104 -18.62 -7.47 -5.49
CA LEU A 104 -17.18 -7.24 -5.37
C LEU A 104 -16.35 -8.49 -5.70
N CYS A 105 -15.25 -8.30 -6.43
CA CYS A 105 -14.20 -9.31 -6.59
C CYS A 105 -12.91 -8.86 -5.90
N LEU A 106 -12.50 -9.62 -4.89
CA LEU A 106 -11.36 -9.32 -4.04
C LEU A 106 -10.23 -10.29 -4.35
N ALA A 107 -9.11 -9.79 -4.90
CA ALA A 107 -7.94 -10.64 -5.12
C ALA A 107 -7.36 -11.13 -3.78
N ILE A 108 -7.01 -12.41 -3.75
CA ILE A 108 -6.33 -13.10 -2.64
C ILE A 108 -5.08 -13.79 -3.22
N PRO A 109 -4.06 -14.16 -2.41
CA PRO A 109 -2.80 -14.70 -2.94
C PRO A 109 -2.97 -15.81 -3.98
N ASP A 110 -3.89 -16.75 -3.73
CA ASP A 110 -4.12 -17.91 -4.61
C ASP A 110 -5.31 -17.75 -5.57
N GLY A 111 -5.93 -16.57 -5.63
CA GLY A 111 -7.02 -16.31 -6.57
C GLY A 111 -7.90 -15.11 -6.27
N ARG A 112 -9.20 -15.35 -6.14
CA ARG A 112 -10.19 -14.31 -5.85
C ARG A 112 -11.26 -14.83 -4.90
N SER A 113 -11.81 -13.93 -4.10
CA SER A 113 -13.01 -14.14 -3.30
C SER A 113 -14.09 -13.15 -3.74
N CYS A 114 -15.35 -13.56 -3.74
CA CYS A 114 -16.46 -12.64 -3.97
C CYS A 114 -16.91 -12.04 -2.64
N GLY A 115 -17.17 -10.74 -2.64
CA GLY A 115 -17.71 -10.01 -1.50
C GLY A 115 -19.00 -9.30 -1.89
N CYS A 116 -19.84 -9.04 -0.90
CA CYS A 116 -21.09 -8.32 -1.07
C CYS A 116 -20.98 -6.91 -0.48
N ALA A 117 -21.89 -6.03 -0.87
CA ALA A 117 -22.00 -4.72 -0.25
C ALA A 117 -22.49 -4.87 1.20
N ASP A 118 -22.46 -3.77 1.95
CA ASP A 118 -23.07 -3.72 3.28
C ASP A 118 -24.55 -4.17 3.18
N ASP A 119 -25.00 -4.92 4.18
CA ASP A 119 -26.34 -5.52 4.28
C ASP A 119 -26.71 -6.59 3.23
N GLN A 120 -25.73 -7.17 2.54
CA GLN A 120 -25.91 -8.31 1.65
C GLN A 120 -25.12 -9.55 2.10
N ILE A 121 -25.61 -10.74 1.77
CA ILE A 121 -25.00 -12.02 2.11
C ILE A 121 -24.61 -12.74 0.82
N LEU A 122 -23.42 -13.36 0.83
CA LEU A 122 -22.97 -14.20 -0.27
C LEU A 122 -23.74 -15.53 -0.26
N ASP A 123 -24.38 -15.86 -1.37
CA ASP A 123 -25.12 -17.10 -1.55
C ASP A 123 -24.19 -18.32 -1.58
N GLY A 124 -24.77 -19.52 -1.49
CA GLY A 124 -24.02 -20.78 -1.46
C GLY A 124 -23.24 -21.10 -2.75
N ASP A 125 -23.46 -20.35 -3.82
CA ASP A 125 -22.67 -20.44 -5.06
C ASP A 125 -21.33 -19.70 -5.00
N ASN A 126 -21.07 -18.96 -3.91
CA ASN A 126 -19.88 -18.15 -3.68
C ASN A 126 -19.63 -17.06 -4.73
N VAL A 127 -20.67 -16.62 -5.45
CA VAL A 127 -20.57 -15.59 -6.50
C VAL A 127 -21.73 -14.59 -6.47
N THR A 128 -22.92 -15.02 -6.07
CA THR A 128 -24.12 -14.20 -6.06
C THR A 128 -24.32 -13.58 -4.68
N CYS A 129 -24.65 -12.30 -4.65
CA CYS A 129 -25.01 -11.58 -3.44
C CYS A 129 -26.52 -11.48 -3.37
N GLY A 130 -27.10 -12.10 -2.35
CA GLY A 130 -28.51 -11.99 -1.98
C GLY A 130 -28.69 -11.08 -0.79
N GLY A 131 -29.90 -10.56 -0.62
CA GLY A 131 -30.33 -9.91 0.61
C GLY A 131 -31.42 -10.77 1.26
N THR A 132 -31.46 -10.79 2.59
CA THR A 132 -32.58 -11.36 3.36
C THR A 132 -33.88 -10.64 3.08
#